data_AF-A0AAP5IFH5-F1
#
_entry.id   AF-A0AAP5IFH5-F1
#
_cell.length_a   1.000
_cell.length_b   1.000
_cell.length_c   1.000
_cell.angle_alpha   90.00
_cell.angle_beta   90.00
_cell.angle_gamma   90.00
#
_symmetry.space_group_name_H-M   'P 1'
#
loop_
_entity.id
_entity.type
_entity.pdbx_description
1 polymer ?
#
loop_
_entity_poly.entity_id
_entity_poly.type
_entity_poly.pdbx_seq_one_letter_code
_entity_poly.pdbx_strand_id
1 'polypeptide(L)'
;MFFKALLLPITGPVSGLLWIGEQIQERVNTEIDDEENLHKQLLSLQLRFDMGEISEEEFEIEEEELLLEIQTLEEQKSLNKEFIEQNDLALV
;
A
#
# COMPACT_ATOMS: atom_id res chain seq x y z
N MET A 1 -14.43 36.53 1.78
CA MET A 1 -14.51 35.44 0.79
C MET A 1 -13.51 35.68 -0.35
N PHE A 2 -12.21 35.36 -0.17
CA PHE A 2 -11.19 35.51 -1.23
C PHE A 2 -10.02 34.50 -1.20
N PHE A 3 -9.94 33.61 -0.20
CA PHE A 3 -8.84 32.64 -0.09
C PHE A 3 -8.89 31.48 -1.10
N LYS A 4 -10.05 31.26 -1.74
CA LYS A 4 -10.25 30.19 -2.73
C LYS A 4 -9.51 30.43 -4.06
N ALA A 5 -9.02 31.64 -4.32
CA ALA A 5 -8.37 31.99 -5.59
C ALA A 5 -6.85 31.68 -5.62
N LEU A 6 -6.20 31.39 -4.48
CA LEU A 6 -4.76 31.11 -4.43
C LEU A 6 -4.40 29.63 -4.69
N LEU A 7 -5.36 28.70 -4.63
CA LEU A 7 -5.12 27.26 -4.81
C LEU A 7 -5.34 26.77 -6.26
N LEU A 8 -5.73 27.67 -7.17
CA LEU A 8 -6.10 27.30 -8.54
C LEU A 8 -4.96 26.88 -9.48
N PRO A 9 -3.68 27.31 -9.35
CA PRO A 9 -2.66 26.87 -10.31
C PRO A 9 -1.94 25.56 -9.91
N ILE A 10 -2.21 24.98 -8.72
CA ILE A 10 -1.46 23.83 -8.17
C ILE A 10 -2.27 22.52 -8.25
N THR A 11 -3.59 22.57 -8.35
CA THR A 11 -4.44 21.36 -8.47
C THR A 11 -4.28 20.63 -9.80
N GLY A 12 -3.78 21.31 -10.85
CA GLY A 12 -3.46 20.72 -12.15
C GLY A 12 -2.31 19.70 -12.11
N PRO A 13 -1.11 20.03 -11.60
CA PRO A 13 0.01 19.08 -11.54
C PRO A 13 -0.16 17.97 -10.49
N VAL A 14 -0.90 18.18 -9.39
CA VAL A 14 -1.11 17.16 -8.34
C VAL A 14 -1.93 15.97 -8.87
N SER A 15 -2.92 16.23 -9.73
CA SER A 15 -3.68 15.16 -10.40
C SER A 15 -2.79 14.31 -11.32
N GLY A 16 -1.67 14.85 -11.80
CA GLY A 16 -0.70 14.12 -12.61
C GLY A 16 0.19 13.16 -11.82
N LEU A 17 0.34 13.35 -10.50
CA LEU A 17 1.11 12.45 -9.63
C LEU A 17 0.30 11.19 -9.27
N LEU A 18 -1.03 11.31 -9.14
CA LEU A 18 -1.93 10.15 -8.95
C LEU A 18 -1.85 9.17 -10.13
N TRP A 19 -1.72 9.67 -11.36
CA TRP A 19 -1.52 8.84 -12.56
C TRP A 19 -0.19 8.05 -12.57
N ILE A 20 0.84 8.57 -11.89
CA ILE A 20 2.14 7.88 -11.80
C ILE A 20 2.10 6.75 -10.76
N GLY A 21 1.23 6.85 -9.75
CA GLY A 21 1.00 5.77 -8.77
C GLY A 21 0.46 4.48 -9.41
N GLU A 22 -0.43 4.60 -10.41
CA GLU A 22 -0.98 3.44 -11.14
C GLU A 22 0.08 2.65 -11.94
N GLN A 23 1.25 3.25 -12.22
CA GLN A 23 2.28 2.65 -13.09
C GLN A 23 3.31 1.77 -12.35
N ILE A 24 3.21 1.63 -11.03
CA ILE A 24 4.06 0.69 -10.27
C ILE A 24 3.42 -0.71 -10.32
N GLN A 25 3.35 -1.31 -11.51
CA GLN A 25 2.84 -2.69 -11.69
C GLN A 25 3.81 -3.64 -12.37
N GLU A 26 5.07 -3.24 -12.61
CA GLU A 26 6.04 -4.11 -13.26
C GLU A 26 7.32 -4.31 -12.44
N ARG A 27 7.39 -5.41 -11.67
CA ARG A 27 8.26 -6.57 -12.01
C ARG A 27 8.35 -7.63 -10.89
N VAL A 28 7.80 -8.81 -11.22
CA VAL A 28 8.39 -10.17 -11.09
C VAL A 28 9.58 -10.33 -10.13
N ASN A 29 9.28 -10.42 -8.84
CA ASN A 29 9.85 -11.37 -7.87
C ASN A 29 8.84 -11.45 -6.70
N THR A 30 7.66 -11.97 -7.01
CA THR A 30 6.37 -11.53 -6.44
C THR A 30 6.31 -11.62 -4.91
N GLU A 31 6.43 -12.79 -4.27
CA GLU A 31 6.02 -12.92 -2.86
C GLU A 31 6.79 -12.10 -1.80
N ILE A 32 8.12 -11.99 -1.87
CA ILE A 32 8.90 -11.20 -0.91
C ILE A 32 8.80 -9.71 -1.23
N ASP A 33 8.73 -9.38 -2.52
CA ASP A 33 8.63 -8.00 -3.00
C ASP A 33 7.24 -7.43 -2.71
N ASP A 34 6.18 -8.24 -2.77
CA ASP A 34 4.79 -7.84 -2.53
C ASP A 34 4.59 -7.36 -1.08
N GLU A 35 5.08 -8.11 -0.07
CA GLU A 35 5.02 -7.73 1.34
C GLU A 35 5.82 -6.43 1.60
N GLU A 36 7.06 -6.35 1.10
CA GLU A 36 7.90 -5.16 1.24
C GLU A 36 7.27 -3.94 0.53
N ASN A 37 6.59 -4.14 -0.59
CA ASN A 37 5.89 -3.09 -1.33
C ASN A 37 4.67 -2.57 -0.57
N LEU A 38 3.90 -3.43 0.10
CA LEU A 38 2.76 -2.97 0.91
C LEU A 38 3.20 -2.16 2.12
N HIS A 39 4.28 -2.58 2.81
CA HIS A 39 4.82 -1.78 3.91
C HIS A 39 5.38 -0.43 3.44
N LYS A 40 6.00 -0.37 2.26
CA LYS A 40 6.43 0.91 1.64
C LYS A 40 5.24 1.80 1.29
N GLN A 41 4.15 1.22 0.78
CA GLN A 41 2.91 1.94 0.50
C GLN A 41 2.30 2.53 1.78
N LEU A 42 2.30 1.78 2.88
CA LEU A 42 1.81 2.26 4.19
C LEU A 42 2.63 3.46 4.69
N LEU A 43 3.97 3.36 4.59
CA LEU A 43 4.86 4.47 4.95
C LEU A 43 4.62 5.71 4.06
N SER A 44 4.41 5.51 2.76
CA SER A 44 4.11 6.59 1.84
C SER A 44 2.77 7.26 2.16
N LEU A 45 1.76 6.46 2.53
CA LEU A 45 0.44 6.95 2.95
C LEU A 45 0.55 7.82 4.21
N GLN A 46 1.31 7.36 5.22
CA GLN A 46 1.57 8.13 6.45
C GLN A 46 2.28 9.45 6.15
N LEU A 47 3.28 9.45 5.28
CA LEU A 47 3.98 10.69 4.90
C LEU A 47 3.05 11.69 4.21
N ARG A 48 2.15 11.22 3.34
CA ARG A 48 1.13 12.06 2.69
C ARG A 48 0.20 12.70 3.73
N PHE A 49 -0.24 11.93 4.71
CA PHE A 49 -1.07 12.44 5.82
C PHE A 49 -0.31 13.47 6.68
N ASP A 50 0.92 13.15 7.08
CA ASP A 50 1.78 14.05 7.88
C ASP A 50 2.06 15.38 7.17
N MET A 51 2.13 15.37 5.84
CA MET A 51 2.28 16.58 5.00
C MET A 51 0.96 17.33 4.77
N GLY A 52 -0.17 16.78 5.20
CA GLY A 52 -1.51 17.34 4.98
C GLY A 52 -1.99 17.24 3.53
N GLU A 53 -1.45 16.30 2.75
CA GLU A 53 -1.85 16.05 1.36
C GLU A 53 -3.17 15.28 1.25
N ILE A 54 -3.52 14.52 2.29
CA ILE A 54 -4.79 13.80 2.44
C ILE A 54 -5.45 14.13 3.78
N SER A 55 -6.76 13.97 3.83
CA SER A 55 -7.53 14.08 5.07
C SER A 55 -7.38 12.84 5.95
N GLU A 56 -7.72 12.96 7.23
CA GLU A 56 -7.75 11.85 8.19
C GLU A 56 -8.71 10.74 7.73
N GLU A 57 -9.88 11.10 7.18
CA GLU A 57 -10.87 10.14 6.69
C GLU A 57 -10.37 9.38 5.46
N GLU A 58 -9.65 10.04 4.54
CA GLU A 58 -8.99 9.37 3.40
C GLU A 58 -7.84 8.47 3.87
N PHE A 59 -7.06 8.91 4.86
CA PHE A 59 -5.99 8.11 5.46
C PHE A 59 -6.52 6.84 6.11
N GLU A 60 -7.57 6.93 6.93
CA GLU A 60 -8.16 5.77 7.63
C GLU A 60 -8.68 4.70 6.65
N ILE A 61 -9.35 5.12 5.57
CA ILE A 61 -9.88 4.21 4.55
C ILE A 61 -8.73 3.51 3.81
N GLU A 62 -7.76 4.27 3.30
CA GLU A 62 -6.62 3.69 2.55
C GLU A 62 -5.74 2.82 3.47
N GLU A 63 -5.58 3.19 4.75
CA GLU A 63 -4.81 2.42 5.73
C GLU A 63 -5.48 1.07 6.04
N GLU A 64 -6.79 1.06 6.26
CA GLU A 64 -7.54 -0.17 6.54
C GLU A 64 -7.44 -1.17 5.38
N GLU A 65 -7.61 -0.70 4.14
CA GLU A 65 -7.49 -1.55 2.94
C GLU A 65 -6.10 -2.20 2.84
N LEU A 66 -5.05 -1.42 3.08
CA LEU A 66 -3.67 -1.89 2.97
C LEU A 66 -3.30 -2.88 4.08
N LEU A 67 -3.79 -2.64 5.31
CA LEU A 67 -3.59 -3.56 6.44
C LEU A 67 -4.30 -4.90 6.23
N LEU A 68 -5.49 -4.91 5.62
CA LEU A 68 -6.20 -6.14 5.26
C LEU A 68 -5.44 -6.96 4.21
N GLU A 69 -4.81 -6.30 3.24
CA GLU A 69 -3.99 -6.96 2.24
C GLU A 69 -2.75 -7.62 2.85
N ILE A 70 -2.05 -6.91 3.75
CA ILE A 70 -0.91 -7.44 4.50
C ILE A 70 -1.33 -8.68 5.31
N GLN A 71 -2.44 -8.59 6.05
CA GLN A 71 -2.94 -9.73 6.83
C GLN A 71 -3.23 -10.95 5.94
N THR A 72 -3.84 -10.74 4.78
CA THR A 72 -4.15 -11.82 3.84
C THR A 72 -2.88 -12.51 3.34
N LEU A 73 -1.83 -11.75 3.04
CA LEU A 73 -0.54 -12.32 2.62
C LEU A 73 0.16 -13.09 3.76
N GLU A 74 0.15 -12.54 4.98
CA GLU A 74 0.72 -13.20 6.15
C GLU A 74 0.02 -14.53 6.45
N GLU A 75 -1.31 -14.55 6.36
CA GLU A 75 -2.11 -15.77 6.52
C GLU A 75 -1.73 -16.81 5.48
N GLN A 76 -1.66 -16.44 4.20
CA GLN A 76 -1.25 -17.35 3.12
C GLN A 76 0.16 -17.93 3.35
N LYS A 77 1.09 -17.10 3.80
CA LYS A 77 2.47 -17.51 4.11
C LYS A 77 2.52 -18.48 5.29
N SER A 78 1.73 -18.23 6.34
CA SER A 78 1.65 -19.10 7.51
C SER A 78 1.09 -20.49 7.15
N LEU A 79 0.02 -20.53 6.34
CA LEU A 79 -0.59 -21.77 5.85
C LEU A 79 0.35 -22.56 4.95
N ASN A 80 1.06 -21.87 4.04
CA ASN A 80 2.04 -22.49 3.16
C ASN A 80 3.19 -23.11 3.96
N LYS A 81 3.70 -22.39 4.97
CA LYS A 81 4.76 -22.90 5.85
C LYS A 81 4.32 -24.16 6.61
N GLU A 82 3.11 -24.17 7.16
CA GLU A 82 2.57 -25.32 7.88
C GLU A 82 2.37 -26.53 6.96
N PHE A 83 1.95 -26.30 5.71
CA PHE A 83 1.83 -27.34 4.70
C PHE A 83 3.19 -27.97 4.33
N ILE A 84 4.22 -27.14 4.16
CA ILE A 84 5.59 -27.60 3.87
C ILE A 84 6.13 -28.43 5.05
N GLU A 85 5.97 -27.96 6.29
CA GLU A 85 6.46 -28.67 7.48
C GLU A 85 5.75 -30.01 7.70
N GLN A 86 4.43 -30.10 7.47
CA GLN A 86 3.71 -31.39 7.56
C GLN A 86 4.14 -32.38 6.48
N ASN A 87 4.39 -31.91 5.27
CA ASN A 87 4.75 -32.78 4.15
C ASN A 87 6.20 -33.30 4.26
N ASP A 88 7.11 -32.52 4.85
CA ASP A 88 8.48 -32.99 5.16
C ASP A 88 8.52 -34.02 6.31
N LEU A 89 7.64 -33.89 7.31
CA LEU A 89 7.51 -34.86 8.41
C LEU A 89 6.87 -36.20 7.98
N ALA A 90 6.14 -36.22 6.85
CA ALA A 90 5.54 -37.43 6.29
C ALA A 90 6.51 -38.27 5.42
N LEU A 91 7.71 -37.76 5.15
CA LEU A 91 8.74 -38.38 4.30
C LEU A 91 9.86 -39.11 5.09
N VAL A 92 9.75 -39.20 6.41
CA VAL A 92 10.64 -39.97 7.32
C VAL A 92 9.90 -41.14 7.94
#